data_AF-A0A6I7P0Z8-F1
#
_entry.id   AF-A0A6I7P0Z8-F1
#
_cell.length_a   1.000
_cell.length_b   1.000
_cell.length_c   1.000
_cell.angle_alpha   90.00
_cell.angle_beta   90.00
_cell.angle_gamma   90.00
#
_symmetry.space_group_name_H-M   'P 1'
#
loop_
_entity.id
_entity.type
_entity.pdbx_description
1 polymer ?
#
loop_
_entity_poly.entity_id
_entity_poly.type
_entity_poly.pdbx_seq_one_letter_code
_entity_poly.pdbx_strand_id
1 'polypeptide(L)'
;PYTPLLARIELDYRAAARIRLGEVPASVATKRGEMAVHVAPFGISRIHPDPEQPEPGVLPRRAVDGALYLGLERLRPGQPVSLLFHMAERPHHRRGGIPPSLEWSCLTERGWVELDAAAILADTTSGLLRSGVLTIQVPDEATTAGEGMPEGIIWLRAGADTAVVDFPRLAALVVNGVTASRSDTAGTTSPHTLATWRLRTPIAGLETVRQIGLASTGVPAESTAQYRARVSERLRHRNRALTPWDYERLVLDRFPDVWKVKCLPATADDVPGAPVPGRVLVVVVPHATTAGPEQRFEPRMFDVLTLDRIHQALARLAPPTAAIEVRNPTYDLIQLRCHVRFVDAADQAMLVRRLTDDVTAYLSPWAATTTGPELGFGWQLNAEDAEGFVAERPYVANVFEFAMLMLSADDRGRYRLADTARPARHQVEPSGGLAILRHSVPWSLPLPLRRQALLPTRRPGRLEAAAAGVGELEIGGTLVVGDGLP
;
A
#
# COMPACT_ATOMS: atom_id res chain seq x y z
N PRO A 1 -74.97 -21.23 -42.77
CA PRO A 1 -73.86 -20.26 -42.59
C PRO A 1 -72.67 -20.95 -41.88
N TYR A 2 -71.70 -21.45 -42.64
CA TYR A 2 -70.52 -22.13 -42.08
C TYR A 2 -69.36 -21.12 -42.07
N THR A 3 -69.17 -20.46 -40.94
CA THR A 3 -68.07 -19.50 -40.75
C THR A 3 -66.79 -20.30 -40.53
N PRO A 4 -65.74 -20.15 -41.38
CA PRO A 4 -64.51 -20.88 -41.16
C PRO A 4 -63.86 -20.40 -39.86
N LEU A 5 -63.67 -21.32 -38.91
CA LEU A 5 -62.91 -21.09 -37.68
C LEU A 5 -61.44 -21.38 -37.97
N LEU A 6 -60.65 -20.31 -37.93
CA LEU A 6 -59.23 -20.35 -38.20
C LEU A 6 -58.51 -20.94 -36.99
N ALA A 7 -58.09 -22.20 -37.07
CA ALA A 7 -57.55 -22.91 -35.91
C ALA A 7 -56.16 -22.44 -35.48
N ARG A 8 -55.31 -21.98 -36.42
CA ARG A 8 -53.95 -21.50 -36.15
C ARG A 8 -53.43 -20.67 -37.33
N ILE A 9 -52.86 -19.50 -37.02
CA ILE A 9 -51.96 -18.75 -37.91
C ILE A 9 -50.57 -18.84 -37.31
N GLU A 10 -49.61 -19.23 -38.12
CA GLU A 10 -48.20 -19.03 -37.85
C GLU A 10 -47.65 -18.07 -38.90
N LEU A 11 -46.92 -17.08 -38.42
CA LEU A 11 -46.28 -16.07 -39.25
C LEU A 11 -44.78 -16.11 -38.95
N ASP A 12 -44.02 -16.69 -39.87
CA ASP A 12 -42.58 -16.54 -39.88
C ASP A 12 -42.23 -15.21 -40.56
N TYR A 13 -41.65 -14.30 -39.79
CA TYR A 13 -41.16 -13.04 -40.34
C TYR A 13 -39.69 -12.83 -39.97
N ARG A 14 -38.97 -12.18 -40.89
CA ARG A 14 -37.60 -11.74 -40.68
C ARG A 14 -37.56 -10.23 -40.86
N ALA A 15 -37.37 -9.50 -39.77
CA ALA A 15 -37.12 -8.06 -39.81
C ALA A 15 -35.62 -7.79 -39.75
N ALA A 16 -35.16 -6.83 -40.54
CA ALA A 16 -33.79 -6.31 -40.49
C ALA A 16 -33.86 -4.78 -40.48
N ALA A 17 -33.13 -4.16 -39.55
CA ALA A 17 -32.97 -2.72 -39.45
C ALA A 17 -31.48 -2.40 -39.48
N ARG A 18 -31.11 -1.25 -40.07
CA ARG A 18 -29.73 -0.78 -40.14
C ARG A 18 -29.65 0.59 -39.47
N ILE A 19 -29.14 0.61 -38.25
CA ILE A 19 -28.87 1.83 -37.49
C ILE A 19 -27.53 2.40 -37.98
N ARG A 20 -27.51 3.66 -38.41
CA ARG A 20 -26.29 4.37 -38.77
C ARG A 20 -25.89 5.28 -37.63
N LEU A 21 -24.82 4.92 -36.94
CA LEU A 21 -24.24 5.74 -35.88
C LEU A 21 -23.62 7.01 -36.50
N GLY A 22 -24.01 8.18 -36.01
CA GLY A 22 -23.37 9.47 -36.31
C GLY A 22 -24.08 10.42 -37.30
N GLU A 23 -25.02 9.93 -38.11
CA GLU A 23 -25.86 10.82 -38.92
C GLU A 23 -27.04 11.33 -38.06
N VAL A 24 -26.98 12.57 -37.58
CA VAL A 24 -28.15 13.28 -37.03
C VAL A 24 -28.73 14.17 -38.15
N PRO A 25 -29.67 13.69 -38.99
CA PRO A 25 -30.27 14.53 -40.01
C PRO A 25 -31.10 15.64 -39.35
N ALA A 26 -30.77 16.89 -39.65
CA ALA A 26 -31.34 18.12 -39.07
C ALA A 26 -32.86 18.32 -39.28
N SER A 27 -33.57 17.39 -39.93
CA SER A 27 -34.98 17.58 -40.35
C SER A 27 -35.93 16.45 -39.97
N VAL A 28 -35.52 15.48 -39.16
CA VAL A 28 -36.42 14.37 -38.80
C VAL A 28 -36.74 14.45 -37.32
N ALA A 29 -37.96 14.91 -37.03
CA ALA A 29 -38.68 14.48 -35.84
C ALA A 29 -38.45 12.98 -35.69
N THR A 30 -37.65 12.62 -34.68
CA THR A 30 -37.19 11.27 -34.34
C THR A 30 -38.11 10.21 -34.94
N LYS A 31 -37.64 9.48 -35.96
CA LYS A 31 -38.26 8.19 -36.28
C LYS A 31 -38.22 7.39 -34.97
N ARG A 32 -39.37 7.28 -34.31
CA ARG A 32 -39.53 6.56 -33.05
C ARG A 32 -38.90 5.18 -33.21
N GLY A 33 -37.76 4.92 -32.56
CA GLY A 33 -37.28 3.55 -32.32
C GLY A 33 -35.80 3.26 -32.55
N GLU A 34 -35.03 4.12 -33.22
CA GLU A 34 -33.59 3.86 -33.41
C GLU A 34 -32.78 4.45 -32.25
N MET A 35 -32.54 3.63 -31.22
CA MET A 35 -31.72 3.98 -30.05
C MET A 35 -30.55 3.02 -29.95
N ALA A 36 -29.35 3.56 -29.80
CA ALA A 36 -28.18 2.78 -29.45
C ALA A 36 -27.66 3.26 -28.09
N VAL A 37 -27.25 2.32 -27.24
CA VAL A 37 -26.81 2.59 -25.87
C VAL A 37 -25.57 1.77 -25.54
N HIS A 38 -24.72 2.32 -24.68
CA HIS A 38 -23.68 1.58 -23.98
C HIS A 38 -24.18 1.17 -22.60
N VAL A 39 -24.00 -0.11 -22.27
CA VAL A 39 -24.23 -0.63 -20.92
C VAL A 39 -22.92 -0.52 -20.16
N ALA A 40 -22.88 0.40 -19.20
CA ALA A 40 -21.75 0.64 -18.31
C ALA A 40 -21.98 -0.08 -16.95
N PRO A 41 -20.95 -0.22 -16.10
CA PRO A 41 -21.08 -0.90 -14.81
C PRO A 41 -22.17 -0.33 -13.89
N PHE A 42 -22.52 0.95 -14.03
CA PHE A 42 -23.44 1.67 -13.14
C PHE A 42 -24.73 2.15 -13.81
N GLY A 43 -24.90 1.90 -15.11
CA GLY A 43 -26.05 2.39 -15.84
C GLY A 43 -25.94 2.29 -17.34
N ILE A 44 -26.90 2.90 -18.02
CA ILE A 44 -27.01 2.91 -19.48
C ILE A 44 -26.75 4.34 -19.95
N SER A 45 -25.83 4.51 -20.89
CA SER A 45 -25.53 5.79 -21.53
C SER A 45 -25.99 5.75 -22.98
N ARG A 46 -26.76 6.74 -23.43
CA ARG A 46 -27.20 6.82 -24.82
C ARG A 46 -26.05 7.26 -25.71
N ILE A 47 -25.88 6.59 -26.85
CA ILE A 47 -24.88 6.94 -27.88
C ILE A 47 -25.53 7.43 -29.17
N HIS A 48 -26.82 7.13 -29.39
CA HIS A 48 -27.56 7.64 -30.52
C HIS A 48 -29.06 7.75 -30.20
N PRO A 49 -29.71 8.88 -30.54
CA PRO A 49 -29.13 10.11 -31.09
C PRO A 49 -28.40 10.93 -29.99
N ASP A 50 -27.17 11.37 -30.28
CA ASP A 50 -26.40 12.29 -29.43
C ASP A 50 -25.89 13.47 -30.29
N PRO A 51 -26.34 14.72 -30.03
CA PRO A 51 -25.91 15.89 -30.80
C PRO A 51 -24.48 16.35 -30.49
N GLU A 52 -23.88 15.94 -29.36
CA GLU A 52 -22.52 16.37 -28.97
C GLU A 52 -21.43 15.39 -29.42
N GLN A 53 -21.76 14.12 -29.68
CA GLN A 53 -20.84 13.11 -30.22
C GLN A 53 -21.30 12.61 -31.61
N PRO A 54 -20.92 13.31 -32.70
CA PRO A 54 -21.34 12.96 -34.06
C PRO A 54 -20.71 11.66 -34.60
N GLU A 55 -19.71 11.07 -33.93
CA GLU A 55 -19.16 9.76 -34.30
C GLU A 55 -18.96 8.87 -33.06
N PRO A 56 -20.02 8.25 -32.54
CA PRO A 56 -19.89 7.37 -31.39
C PRO A 56 -19.21 6.06 -31.81
N GLY A 57 -18.16 5.68 -31.10
CA GLY A 57 -17.51 4.38 -31.26
C GLY A 57 -18.42 3.25 -30.79
N VAL A 58 -18.30 2.07 -31.41
CA VAL A 58 -19.05 0.85 -31.02
C VAL A 58 -18.65 0.35 -29.63
N LEU A 59 -17.41 0.63 -29.22
CA LEU A 59 -16.93 0.35 -27.87
C LEU A 59 -16.89 1.67 -27.07
N PRO A 60 -17.24 1.64 -25.77
CA PRO A 60 -17.09 2.81 -24.92
C PRO A 60 -15.62 3.20 -24.85
N ARG A 61 -15.31 4.47 -25.16
CA ARG A 61 -13.98 5.01 -24.92
C ARG A 61 -13.78 5.06 -23.41
N ARG A 62 -12.92 4.18 -22.89
CA ARG A 62 -12.43 4.32 -21.51
C ARG A 62 -11.51 5.53 -21.49
N ALA A 63 -11.91 6.54 -20.73
CA ALA A 63 -11.12 7.74 -20.57
C ALA A 63 -9.85 7.49 -19.73
N VAL A 64 -9.93 6.55 -18.77
CA VAL A 64 -8.87 6.32 -17.77
C VAL A 64 -8.70 4.83 -17.46
N ASP A 65 -7.49 4.43 -17.05
CA ASP A 65 -7.12 3.05 -16.68
C ASP A 65 -7.66 2.66 -15.29
N GLY A 66 -7.77 3.62 -14.38
CA GLY A 66 -8.36 3.47 -13.05
C GLY A 66 -9.25 4.65 -12.68
N ALA A 67 -10.42 4.37 -12.11
CA ALA A 67 -11.37 5.40 -11.69
C ALA A 67 -11.97 5.13 -10.32
N LEU A 68 -12.00 6.15 -9.48
CA LEU A 68 -12.75 6.22 -8.23
C LEU A 68 -14.00 7.06 -8.45
N TYR A 69 -15.18 6.51 -8.16
CA TYR A 69 -16.45 7.23 -8.24
C TYR A 69 -16.99 7.52 -6.84
N LEU A 70 -17.33 8.77 -6.56
CA LEU A 70 -17.83 9.26 -5.28
C LEU A 70 -19.24 9.83 -5.47
N GLY A 71 -20.23 9.16 -4.90
CA GLY A 71 -21.62 9.64 -4.86
C GLY A 71 -21.88 10.39 -3.57
N LEU A 72 -22.31 11.65 -3.68
CA LEU A 72 -22.56 12.55 -2.55
C LEU A 72 -24.05 12.92 -2.48
N GLU A 73 -24.69 12.47 -1.41
CA GLU A 73 -26.07 12.81 -1.08
C GLU A 73 -26.18 14.22 -0.47
N ARG A 74 -27.30 14.90 -0.74
CA ARG A 74 -27.65 16.20 -0.14
C ARG A 74 -26.64 17.33 -0.38
N LEU A 75 -25.76 17.16 -1.36
CA LEU A 75 -24.87 18.21 -1.86
C LEU A 75 -25.62 19.07 -2.87
N ARG A 76 -25.41 20.39 -2.83
CA ARG A 76 -25.99 21.32 -3.81
C ARG A 76 -24.94 21.70 -4.85
N PRO A 77 -25.33 21.92 -6.12
CA PRO A 77 -24.45 22.54 -7.10
C PRO A 77 -23.91 23.87 -6.59
N GLY A 78 -22.65 24.19 -6.91
CA GLY A 78 -21.97 25.40 -6.43
C GLY A 78 -21.50 25.36 -4.96
N GLN A 79 -21.75 24.28 -4.22
CA GLN A 79 -21.31 24.16 -2.83
C GLN A 79 -19.91 23.50 -2.76
N PRO A 80 -18.95 24.03 -1.98
CA PRO A 80 -17.71 23.33 -1.71
C PRO A 80 -17.93 22.10 -0.82
N VAL A 81 -17.23 21.02 -1.11
CA VAL A 81 -17.20 19.80 -0.29
C VAL A 81 -15.78 19.52 0.20
N SER A 82 -15.65 19.23 1.49
CA SER A 82 -14.40 18.77 2.09
C SER A 82 -14.44 17.26 2.33
N LEU A 83 -13.43 16.55 1.86
CA LEU A 83 -13.29 15.11 1.94
C LEU A 83 -11.98 14.75 2.64
N LEU A 84 -12.06 14.05 3.77
CA LEU A 84 -10.90 13.44 4.41
C LEU A 84 -10.65 12.06 3.81
N PHE A 85 -9.52 11.92 3.12
CA PHE A 85 -8.99 10.63 2.71
C PHE A 85 -8.01 10.13 3.77
N HIS A 86 -8.32 8.99 4.36
CA HIS A 86 -7.43 8.28 5.27
C HIS A 86 -6.90 7.03 4.57
N MET A 87 -5.63 7.06 4.22
CA MET A 87 -4.94 5.94 3.57
C MET A 87 -4.45 4.94 4.61
N ALA A 88 -4.55 3.65 4.28
CA ALA A 88 -4.06 2.56 5.12
C ALA A 88 -2.52 2.60 5.23
N GLU A 89 -1.98 2.20 6.38
CA GLU A 89 -0.54 2.01 6.62
C GLU A 89 0.01 0.76 5.90
N ARG A 90 -0.31 0.60 4.61
CA ARG A 90 0.25 -0.47 3.76
C ARG A 90 1.47 0.02 2.99
N PRO A 91 2.35 -0.89 2.53
CA PRO A 91 3.59 -0.50 1.90
C PRO A 91 3.33 0.39 0.68
N HIS A 92 3.82 1.62 0.77
CA HIS A 92 4.00 2.53 -0.35
C HIS A 92 5.06 1.99 -1.31
N HIS A 93 5.37 2.71 -2.39
CA HIS A 93 6.45 2.30 -3.29
C HIS A 93 7.77 2.14 -2.56
N ARG A 94 8.55 1.18 -3.03
CA ARG A 94 9.92 1.06 -2.54
C ARG A 94 10.80 2.20 -3.02
N ARG A 95 10.46 2.85 -4.13
CA ARG A 95 11.23 3.95 -4.75
C ARG A 95 10.48 5.27 -4.69
N GLY A 96 11.25 6.36 -4.66
CA GLY A 96 10.73 7.66 -5.11
C GLY A 96 10.50 7.62 -6.63
N GLY A 97 9.39 8.17 -7.11
CA GLY A 97 9.01 8.18 -8.52
C GLY A 97 8.20 9.41 -8.88
N ILE A 98 7.92 9.59 -10.17
CA ILE A 98 7.00 10.65 -10.64
C ILE A 98 5.60 10.27 -10.12
N PRO A 99 4.93 11.15 -9.35
CA PRO A 99 3.57 10.92 -8.91
C PRO A 99 2.64 10.61 -10.09
N PRO A 100 1.74 9.62 -9.99
CA PRO A 100 0.71 9.43 -11.02
C PRO A 100 -0.15 10.69 -11.15
N SER A 101 -0.55 11.02 -12.38
CA SER A 101 -1.51 12.10 -12.62
C SER A 101 -2.90 11.65 -12.19
N LEU A 102 -3.62 12.56 -11.52
CA LEU A 102 -4.99 12.35 -11.08
C LEU A 102 -5.85 13.49 -11.60
N GLU A 103 -6.88 13.13 -12.36
CA GLU A 103 -7.83 14.08 -12.95
C GLU A 103 -9.18 13.96 -12.26
N TRP A 104 -9.77 15.10 -11.92
CA TRP A 104 -11.09 15.15 -11.31
C TRP A 104 -12.15 15.53 -12.33
N SER A 105 -13.30 14.89 -12.26
CA SER A 105 -14.44 15.19 -13.12
C SER A 105 -15.74 15.17 -12.31
N CYS A 106 -16.75 15.94 -12.73
CA CYS A 106 -18.09 15.96 -12.15
C CYS A 106 -19.12 15.52 -13.19
N LEU A 107 -20.18 14.85 -12.75
CA LEU A 107 -21.30 14.49 -13.61
C LEU A 107 -22.27 15.68 -13.77
N THR A 108 -22.48 16.06 -15.03
CA THR A 108 -23.41 17.12 -15.45
C THR A 108 -24.48 16.53 -16.38
N GLU A 109 -25.46 17.32 -16.80
CA GLU A 109 -26.45 16.88 -17.80
C GLU A 109 -25.82 16.53 -19.16
N ARG A 110 -24.63 17.08 -19.45
CA ARG A 110 -23.83 16.80 -20.65
C ARG A 110 -22.88 15.62 -20.48
N GLY A 111 -22.93 14.93 -19.34
CA GLY A 111 -22.02 13.86 -18.97
C GLY A 111 -20.85 14.33 -18.10
N TRP A 112 -19.75 13.58 -18.14
CA TRP A 112 -18.57 13.83 -17.31
C TRP A 112 -17.78 15.03 -17.82
N VAL A 113 -17.72 16.09 -17.01
CA VAL A 113 -16.94 17.30 -17.30
C VAL A 113 -15.73 17.35 -16.36
N GLU A 114 -14.55 17.58 -16.92
CA GLU A 114 -13.31 17.73 -16.16
C GLU A 114 -13.34 19.00 -15.30
N LEU A 115 -12.86 18.89 -14.07
CA LEU A 115 -12.75 20.02 -13.14
C LEU A 115 -11.44 20.76 -13.41
N ASP A 116 -11.54 22.07 -13.58
CA ASP A 116 -10.36 22.94 -13.63
C ASP A 116 -9.57 22.88 -12.32
N ALA A 117 -8.27 23.13 -12.38
CA ALA A 117 -7.39 23.19 -11.21
C ALA A 117 -7.88 24.21 -10.17
N ALA A 118 -8.56 25.29 -10.61
CA ALA A 118 -9.17 26.28 -9.72
C ALA A 118 -10.36 25.73 -8.91
N ALA A 119 -11.00 24.65 -9.35
CA ALA A 119 -12.06 23.98 -8.60
C ALA A 119 -11.50 23.18 -7.41
N ILE A 120 -10.22 22.81 -7.43
CA ILE A 120 -9.54 22.19 -6.29
C ILE A 120 -9.09 23.30 -5.34
N LEU A 121 -9.94 23.63 -4.37
CA LEU A 121 -9.71 24.73 -3.43
C LEU A 121 -8.53 24.45 -2.48
N ALA A 122 -8.36 23.19 -2.08
CA ALA A 122 -7.22 22.75 -1.27
C ALA A 122 -7.01 21.25 -1.42
N ASP A 123 -5.77 20.82 -1.63
CA ASP A 123 -5.39 19.41 -1.61
C ASP A 123 -4.19 19.17 -0.70
N THR A 124 -4.40 18.51 0.44
CA THR A 124 -3.32 18.02 1.31
C THR A 124 -3.04 16.53 1.16
N THR A 125 -3.77 15.84 0.28
CA THR A 125 -3.58 14.42 -0.07
C THR A 125 -2.47 14.24 -1.12
N SER A 126 -2.10 15.32 -1.79
CA SER A 126 -1.09 15.35 -2.86
C SER A 126 -1.43 14.34 -3.95
N GLY A 127 -2.62 14.49 -4.53
CA GLY A 127 -3.14 13.55 -5.53
C GLY A 127 -3.43 12.17 -4.96
N LEU A 128 -4.03 12.08 -3.77
CA LEU A 128 -4.39 10.82 -3.10
C LEU A 128 -3.21 9.88 -2.79
N LEU A 129 -1.98 10.40 -2.68
CA LEU A 129 -0.80 9.60 -2.31
C LEU A 129 -0.59 9.47 -0.80
N ARG A 130 -1.20 10.36 -0.01
CA ARG A 130 -1.14 10.35 1.45
C ARG A 130 -2.50 10.68 2.06
N SER A 131 -2.63 10.35 3.35
CA SER A 131 -3.77 10.82 4.14
C SER A 131 -3.81 12.35 4.17
N GLY A 132 -4.99 12.92 3.96
CA GLY A 132 -5.16 14.36 3.88
C GLY A 132 -6.61 14.77 3.61
N VAL A 133 -6.84 16.08 3.58
CA VAL A 133 -8.12 16.68 3.23
C VAL A 133 -8.04 17.23 1.82
N LEU A 134 -9.07 16.92 1.03
CA LEU A 134 -9.29 17.46 -0.30
C LEU A 134 -10.59 18.26 -0.29
N THR A 135 -10.52 19.53 -0.65
CA THR A 135 -11.66 20.43 -0.76
C THR A 135 -11.90 20.76 -2.22
N ILE A 136 -13.07 20.39 -2.72
CA ILE A 136 -13.47 20.57 -4.12
C ILE A 136 -14.65 21.52 -4.17
N GLN A 137 -14.57 22.54 -5.03
CA GLN A 137 -15.68 23.37 -5.43
C GLN A 137 -16.52 22.60 -6.47
N VAL A 138 -17.76 22.26 -6.12
CA VAL A 138 -18.66 21.59 -7.05
C VAL A 138 -19.14 22.61 -8.08
N PRO A 139 -19.10 22.29 -9.39
CA PRO A 139 -19.65 23.15 -10.43
C PRO A 139 -21.13 23.45 -10.24
N ASP A 140 -21.60 24.58 -10.76
CA ASP A 140 -23.02 24.95 -10.74
C ASP A 140 -23.84 24.05 -11.70
N GLU A 141 -23.17 23.47 -12.69
CA GLU A 141 -23.74 22.56 -13.69
C GLU A 141 -23.86 21.10 -13.20
N ALA A 142 -23.46 20.81 -11.96
CA ALA A 142 -23.58 19.47 -11.39
C ALA A 142 -25.05 19.02 -11.34
N THR A 143 -25.32 17.78 -11.74
CA THR A 143 -26.68 17.24 -11.81
C THR A 143 -26.86 16.03 -10.89
N THR A 144 -28.12 15.78 -10.52
CA THR A 144 -28.55 14.56 -9.81
C THR A 144 -29.29 13.58 -10.74
N ALA A 145 -29.53 13.94 -11.99
CA ALA A 145 -30.27 13.16 -12.98
C ALA A 145 -29.42 12.76 -14.20
N GLY A 146 -28.11 12.58 -14.00
CA GLY A 146 -27.17 12.29 -15.08
C GLY A 146 -27.33 10.87 -15.62
N GLU A 147 -27.31 10.72 -16.95
CA GLU A 147 -27.36 9.41 -17.59
C GLU A 147 -26.11 8.56 -17.27
N GLY A 148 -26.29 7.24 -17.09
CA GLY A 148 -25.19 6.29 -16.85
C GLY A 148 -24.73 6.13 -15.40
N MET A 149 -25.35 6.83 -14.44
CA MET A 149 -25.11 6.68 -13.00
C MET A 149 -26.43 6.67 -12.21
N PRO A 150 -26.46 6.14 -10.97
CA PRO A 150 -27.63 6.23 -10.10
C PRO A 150 -28.09 7.67 -9.85
N GLU A 151 -29.39 7.90 -10.00
CA GLU A 151 -30.03 9.21 -9.83
C GLU A 151 -30.17 9.61 -8.35
N GLY A 152 -30.39 10.91 -8.10
CA GLY A 152 -30.68 11.48 -6.78
C GLY A 152 -29.45 11.95 -5.99
N ILE A 153 -28.24 11.80 -6.55
CA ILE A 153 -26.97 12.15 -5.91
C ILE A 153 -26.00 12.80 -6.90
N ILE A 154 -25.10 13.64 -6.39
CA ILE A 154 -24.05 14.27 -7.19
C ILE A 154 -22.84 13.34 -7.25
N TRP A 155 -22.31 13.13 -8.46
CA TRP A 155 -21.17 12.24 -8.68
C TRP A 155 -19.90 12.99 -9.01
N LEU A 156 -18.83 12.67 -8.28
CA LEU A 156 -17.46 13.05 -8.58
C LEU A 156 -16.68 11.81 -9.02
N ARG A 157 -15.74 11.99 -9.93
CA ARG A 157 -14.83 10.95 -10.40
C ARG A 157 -13.40 11.44 -10.28
N ALA A 158 -12.53 10.60 -9.73
CA ALA A 158 -11.09 10.77 -9.82
C ALA A 158 -10.55 9.68 -10.75
N GLY A 159 -9.90 10.08 -11.85
CA GLY A 159 -9.35 9.19 -12.86
C GLY A 159 -7.83 9.23 -12.90
N ALA A 160 -7.19 8.10 -13.16
CA ALA A 160 -5.74 8.00 -13.37
C ALA A 160 -5.45 7.10 -14.58
N ASP A 161 -4.55 7.57 -15.45
CA ASP A 161 -4.25 6.93 -16.74
C ASP A 161 -3.08 5.94 -16.68
N THR A 162 -2.22 6.06 -15.67
CA THR A 162 -1.08 5.17 -15.50
C THR A 162 -0.87 4.86 -14.04
N ALA A 163 -0.18 3.75 -13.77
CA ALA A 163 0.30 3.43 -12.43
C ALA A 163 -0.83 3.38 -11.37
N VAL A 164 -2.03 2.88 -11.72
CA VAL A 164 -3.16 2.76 -10.78
C VAL A 164 -2.81 1.90 -9.56
N VAL A 165 -1.91 0.92 -9.76
CA VAL A 165 -1.36 0.07 -8.69
C VAL A 165 -0.49 0.84 -7.69
N ASP A 166 -0.12 2.08 -8.02
CA ASP A 166 0.76 2.91 -7.20
C ASP A 166 0.00 3.75 -6.16
N PHE A 167 -1.33 3.83 -6.27
CA PHE A 167 -2.12 4.51 -5.26
C PHE A 167 -2.20 3.69 -3.96
N PRO A 168 -2.07 4.34 -2.79
CA PRO A 168 -2.22 3.66 -1.52
C PRO A 168 -3.66 3.15 -1.35
N ARG A 169 -3.82 2.11 -0.52
CA ARG A 169 -5.17 1.63 -0.19
C ARG A 169 -5.90 2.64 0.67
N LEU A 170 -7.15 2.92 0.33
CA LEU A 170 -8.03 3.75 1.15
C LEU A 170 -8.51 2.97 2.38
N ALA A 171 -8.21 3.46 3.59
CA ALA A 171 -8.71 2.91 4.84
C ALA A 171 -10.07 3.49 5.23
N ALA A 172 -10.25 4.80 5.05
CA ALA A 172 -11.52 5.48 5.29
C ALA A 172 -11.65 6.74 4.43
N LEU A 173 -12.89 7.05 4.06
CA LEU A 173 -13.28 8.31 3.43
C LEU A 173 -14.40 8.93 4.25
N VAL A 174 -14.24 10.19 4.66
CA VAL A 174 -15.21 10.90 5.51
C VAL A 174 -15.42 12.30 4.97
N VAL A 175 -16.68 12.77 4.99
CA VAL A 175 -17.05 14.14 4.60
C VAL A 175 -16.81 15.14 5.74
N ASN A 176 -16.65 16.42 5.41
CA ASN A 176 -16.42 17.51 6.35
C ASN A 176 -15.16 17.32 7.20
N GLY A 177 -14.12 16.77 6.58
CA GLY A 177 -12.80 16.59 7.18
C GLY A 177 -12.13 17.91 7.50
N VAL A 178 -11.54 18.03 8.69
CA VAL A 178 -10.69 19.16 9.07
C VAL A 178 -9.46 18.68 9.83
N THR A 179 -8.36 19.41 9.66
CA THR A 179 -7.12 19.17 10.42
C THR A 179 -7.15 19.98 11.70
N ALA A 180 -7.00 19.33 12.85
CA ALA A 180 -6.85 19.98 14.15
C ALA A 180 -5.40 19.85 14.64
N SER A 181 -4.79 20.97 15.01
CA SER A 181 -3.47 21.00 15.64
C SER A 181 -3.59 21.31 17.13
N ARG A 182 -2.65 20.76 17.92
CA ARG A 182 -2.58 21.03 19.34
C ARG A 182 -1.94 22.41 19.57
N SER A 183 -2.63 23.29 20.28
CA SER A 183 -2.14 24.63 20.60
C SER A 183 -1.27 24.70 21.87
N ASP A 184 -1.38 23.72 22.77
CA ASP A 184 -0.59 23.66 24.02
C ASP A 184 0.57 22.67 23.89
N THR A 185 1.80 23.19 23.99
CA THR A 185 3.05 22.44 23.88
C THR A 185 3.60 22.00 25.24
N ALA A 186 2.92 22.28 26.35
CA ALA A 186 3.40 21.95 27.69
C ALA A 186 3.37 20.43 27.95
N GLY A 187 4.54 19.80 27.81
CA GLY A 187 5.00 18.69 28.64
C GLY A 187 4.30 17.33 28.51
N THR A 188 3.31 17.17 27.63
CA THR A 188 2.53 15.93 27.58
C THR A 188 2.65 15.25 26.22
N THR A 189 3.28 14.07 26.19
CA THR A 189 3.14 13.10 25.10
C THR A 189 1.68 12.67 25.08
N SER A 190 0.94 13.01 24.02
CA SER A 190 -0.40 12.47 23.86
C SER A 190 -0.29 10.95 23.70
N PRO A 191 -1.08 10.14 24.40
CA PRO A 191 -1.13 8.71 24.13
C PRO A 191 -1.52 8.47 22.67
N HIS A 192 -0.93 7.46 22.03
CA HIS A 192 -1.31 6.96 20.70
C HIS A 192 -2.69 6.29 20.74
N THR A 193 -3.70 7.03 21.17
CA THR A 193 -5.08 6.56 21.35
C THR A 193 -6.04 7.55 20.73
N LEU A 194 -7.18 7.05 20.27
CA LEU A 194 -8.28 7.88 19.83
C LEU A 194 -8.79 8.72 21.01
N ALA A 195 -8.64 10.04 20.91
CA ALA A 195 -9.09 10.94 21.96
C ALA A 195 -10.59 11.18 21.84
N THR A 196 -11.25 11.40 22.98
CA THR A 196 -12.61 11.95 23.00
C THR A 196 -12.53 13.47 22.87
N TRP A 197 -13.18 14.02 21.84
CA TRP A 197 -13.15 15.45 21.57
C TRP A 197 -14.33 16.16 22.23
N ARG A 198 -14.07 17.35 22.79
CA ARG A 198 -15.09 18.28 23.28
C ARG A 198 -14.79 19.66 22.74
N LEU A 199 -15.82 20.32 22.24
CA LEU A 199 -15.71 21.70 21.75
C LEU A 199 -15.62 22.65 22.94
N ARG A 200 -14.70 23.62 22.86
CA ARG A 200 -14.62 24.70 23.85
C ARG A 200 -15.81 25.66 23.74
N THR A 201 -16.19 25.96 22.51
CA THR A 201 -17.37 26.78 22.18
C THR A 201 -18.33 25.93 21.35
N PRO A 202 -19.59 25.75 21.79
CA PRO A 202 -20.56 24.98 21.01
C PRO A 202 -20.82 25.68 19.68
N ILE A 203 -20.84 24.90 18.60
CA ILE A 203 -21.14 25.39 17.25
C ILE A 203 -22.55 24.91 16.90
N ALA A 204 -23.46 25.84 16.62
CA ALA A 204 -24.83 25.49 16.25
C ALA A 204 -24.85 24.61 15.00
N GLY A 205 -25.61 23.51 15.03
CA GLY A 205 -25.71 22.55 13.92
C GLY A 205 -24.60 21.48 13.87
N LEU A 206 -23.60 21.52 14.77
CA LEU A 206 -22.59 20.47 14.89
C LEU A 206 -23.04 19.41 15.90
N GLU A 207 -23.30 18.20 15.42
CA GLU A 207 -23.81 17.10 16.25
C GLU A 207 -22.69 16.34 16.98
N THR A 208 -21.73 15.78 16.23
CA THR A 208 -20.64 14.98 16.78
C THR A 208 -19.30 15.30 16.11
N VAL A 209 -18.22 15.16 16.87
CA VAL A 209 -16.85 15.27 16.37
C VAL A 209 -16.16 13.94 16.63
N ARG A 210 -15.64 13.32 15.56
CA ARG A 210 -14.92 12.05 15.63
C ARG A 210 -13.52 12.22 15.06
N GLN A 211 -12.55 11.67 15.77
CA GLN A 211 -11.18 11.55 15.27
C GLN A 211 -11.07 10.37 14.30
N ILE A 212 -10.42 10.61 13.16
CA ILE A 212 -10.08 9.58 12.17
C ILE A 212 -8.58 9.36 12.21
N GLY A 213 -8.16 8.10 12.37
CA GLY A 213 -6.75 7.74 12.53
C GLY A 213 -6.15 8.15 13.88
N LEU A 214 -4.92 7.71 14.11
CA LEU A 214 -4.14 8.12 15.26
C LEU A 214 -3.62 9.54 15.06
N ALA A 215 -3.61 10.33 16.14
CA ALA A 215 -3.00 11.65 16.09
C ALA A 215 -1.48 11.48 15.91
N SER A 216 -0.87 12.34 15.10
CA SER A 216 0.59 12.48 15.10
C SER A 216 1.01 12.89 16.50
N THR A 217 1.72 12.01 17.20
CA THR A 217 2.35 12.36 18.46
C THR A 217 3.47 13.33 18.12
N GLY A 218 3.30 14.60 18.49
CA GLY A 218 4.40 15.55 18.38
C GLY A 218 5.64 15.02 19.10
N VAL A 219 6.81 15.50 18.70
CA VAL A 219 8.08 15.07 19.31
C VAL A 219 8.12 15.57 20.76
N PRO A 220 8.46 14.73 21.75
CA PRO A 220 8.65 15.18 23.13
C PRO A 220 9.76 16.23 23.19
N ALA A 221 9.74 17.05 24.25
CA ALA A 221 10.82 18.00 24.48
C ALA A 221 12.17 17.28 24.53
N GLU A 222 13.14 17.80 23.79
CA GLU A 222 14.48 17.23 23.70
C GLU A 222 15.13 17.15 25.09
N SER A 223 15.59 15.96 25.47
CA SER A 223 16.34 15.78 26.72
C SER A 223 17.75 16.36 26.62
N THR A 224 18.39 16.66 27.76
CA THR A 224 19.78 17.15 27.77
C THR A 224 20.77 16.18 27.11
N ALA A 225 20.52 14.87 27.20
CA ALA A 225 21.34 13.86 26.55
C ALA A 225 21.18 13.89 25.01
N GLN A 226 19.94 13.96 24.52
CA GLN A 226 19.65 14.10 23.08
C GLN A 226 20.23 15.41 22.52
N TYR A 227 20.07 16.53 23.24
CA TYR A 227 20.65 17.81 22.88
C TYR A 227 22.17 17.74 22.71
N ARG A 228 22.87 17.13 23.69
CA ARG A 228 24.33 16.97 23.62
C ARG A 228 24.73 16.11 22.42
N ALA A 229 24.03 14.99 22.20
CA ALA A 229 24.27 14.12 21.05
C ALA A 229 24.09 14.89 19.72
N ARG A 230 22.97 15.58 19.54
CA ARG A 230 22.67 16.37 18.34
C ARG A 230 23.70 17.47 18.09
N VAL A 231 24.14 18.18 19.11
CA VAL A 231 25.19 19.21 18.98
C VAL A 231 26.53 18.59 18.58
N SER A 232 26.93 17.50 19.23
CA SER A 232 28.17 16.78 18.89
C SER A 232 28.13 16.24 17.46
N GLU A 233 27.01 15.66 17.04
CA GLU A 233 26.81 15.17 15.67
C GLU A 233 26.90 16.33 14.67
N ARG A 234 26.20 17.45 14.95
CA ARG A 234 26.24 18.66 14.11
C ARG A 234 27.63 19.25 13.95
N LEU A 235 28.44 19.25 15.00
CA LEU A 235 29.83 19.72 14.94
C LEU A 235 30.72 18.81 14.08
N ARG A 236 30.42 17.51 14.03
CA ARG A 236 31.15 16.53 13.22
C ARG A 236 30.79 16.65 11.74
N HIS A 237 29.51 16.51 11.38
CA HIS A 237 29.09 16.54 9.97
C HIS A 237 29.02 17.97 9.40
N ARG A 238 29.03 19.01 10.25
CA ARG A 238 29.01 20.44 9.87
C ARG A 238 27.91 20.80 8.87
N ASN A 239 26.76 20.13 9.00
CA ASN A 239 25.63 20.25 8.07
C ASN A 239 26.00 19.96 6.59
N ARG A 240 26.90 19.01 6.33
CA ARG A 240 27.28 18.53 4.99
C ARG A 240 27.11 17.02 4.90
N ALA A 241 26.65 16.52 3.76
CA ALA A 241 26.47 15.09 3.53
C ALA A 241 27.65 14.54 2.70
N LEU A 242 28.69 14.02 3.36
CA LEU A 242 29.91 13.56 2.72
C LEU A 242 30.14 12.06 2.91
N THR A 243 30.17 11.60 4.17
CA THR A 243 30.36 10.20 4.52
C THR A 243 29.02 9.50 4.74
N PRO A 244 28.91 8.16 4.61
CA PRO A 244 27.67 7.45 4.89
C PRO A 244 27.05 7.79 6.26
N TRP A 245 27.91 7.97 7.27
CA TRP A 245 27.50 8.40 8.61
C TRP A 245 26.85 9.79 8.61
N ASP A 246 27.37 10.74 7.83
CA ASP A 246 26.79 12.09 7.74
C ASP A 246 25.37 12.04 7.15
N TYR A 247 25.18 11.26 6.07
CA TYR A 247 23.85 11.06 5.46
C TYR A 247 22.87 10.50 6.49
N GLU A 248 23.27 9.42 7.18
CA GLU A 248 22.43 8.77 8.19
C GLU A 248 22.02 9.74 9.29
N ARG A 249 22.96 10.50 9.85
CA ARG A 249 22.69 11.42 10.95
C ARG A 249 21.87 12.64 10.54
N LEU A 250 22.12 13.18 9.35
CA LEU A 250 21.33 14.28 8.79
C LEU A 250 19.86 13.89 8.57
N VAL A 251 19.61 12.65 8.14
CA VAL A 251 18.23 12.15 8.00
C VAL A 251 17.57 11.99 9.37
N LEU A 252 18.22 11.33 10.32
CA LEU A 252 17.68 11.10 11.66
C LEU A 252 17.40 12.42 12.42
N ASP A 253 18.25 13.43 12.27
CA ASP A 253 18.07 14.75 12.90
C ASP A 253 16.88 15.52 12.31
N ARG A 254 16.69 15.46 10.98
CA ARG A 254 15.67 16.27 10.28
C ARG A 254 14.30 15.59 10.18
N PHE A 255 14.24 14.27 10.25
CA PHE A 255 13.03 13.49 10.04
C PHE A 255 12.79 12.57 11.25
N PRO A 256 12.12 13.07 12.30
CA PRO A 256 11.84 12.29 13.52
C PRO A 256 11.03 11.01 13.28
N ASP A 257 10.23 10.99 12.20
CA ASP A 257 9.44 9.83 11.80
C ASP A 257 10.33 8.66 11.32
N VAL A 258 11.60 8.91 10.97
CA VAL A 258 12.57 7.88 10.57
C VAL A 258 13.12 7.18 11.81
N TRP A 259 12.90 5.87 11.89
CA TRP A 259 13.44 5.01 12.94
C TRP A 259 14.86 4.55 12.64
N LYS A 260 15.10 4.13 11.40
CA LYS A 260 16.40 3.62 10.96
C LYS A 260 16.70 4.12 9.56
N VAL A 261 17.97 4.42 9.34
CA VAL A 261 18.48 4.80 8.03
C VAL A 261 19.77 4.05 7.78
N LYS A 262 20.00 3.68 6.52
CA LYS A 262 21.25 3.09 6.07
C LYS A 262 21.70 3.78 4.80
N CYS A 263 22.92 4.30 4.83
CA CYS A 263 23.56 4.85 3.64
C CYS A 263 24.52 3.80 3.06
N LEU A 264 24.30 3.45 1.80
CA LEU A 264 25.10 2.50 1.04
C LEU A 264 25.88 3.29 -0.04
N PRO A 265 27.19 3.51 0.16
CA PRO A 265 28.01 4.19 -0.83
C PRO A 265 28.24 3.32 -2.06
N ALA A 266 28.46 3.96 -3.21
CA ALA A 266 28.73 3.30 -4.48
C ALA A 266 27.72 2.19 -4.80
N THR A 267 26.46 2.37 -4.42
CA THR A 267 25.40 1.37 -4.59
C THR A 267 24.27 2.01 -5.36
N ALA A 268 23.68 1.25 -6.27
CA ALA A 268 22.53 1.66 -7.06
C ALA A 268 21.50 0.53 -7.11
N ASP A 269 20.24 0.89 -7.19
CA ASP A 269 19.15 -0.09 -7.21
C ASP A 269 19.01 -0.83 -8.56
N ASP A 270 19.39 -0.19 -9.66
CA ASP A 270 19.36 -0.78 -10.99
C ASP A 270 20.41 -1.88 -11.20
N VAL A 271 21.53 -1.82 -10.47
CA VAL A 271 22.61 -2.81 -10.51
C VAL A 271 22.95 -3.31 -9.09
N PRO A 272 22.09 -4.12 -8.46
CA PRO A 272 22.34 -4.64 -7.12
C PRO A 272 23.61 -5.51 -7.11
N GLY A 273 24.50 -5.26 -6.14
CA GLY A 273 25.69 -6.08 -5.90
C GLY A 273 26.96 -5.68 -6.66
N ALA A 274 26.89 -4.72 -7.58
CA ALA A 274 28.08 -4.14 -8.22
C ALA A 274 28.31 -2.70 -7.71
N PRO A 275 29.57 -2.30 -7.42
CA PRO A 275 29.85 -0.94 -7.00
C PRO A 275 29.68 0.03 -8.18
N VAL A 276 28.88 1.08 -7.98
CA VAL A 276 28.63 2.16 -8.95
C VAL A 276 29.14 3.49 -8.38
N PRO A 277 30.37 3.93 -8.72
CA PRO A 277 30.96 5.16 -8.20
C PRO A 277 30.07 6.39 -8.44
N GLY A 278 30.09 7.33 -7.48
CA GLY A 278 29.30 8.57 -7.56
C GLY A 278 27.82 8.41 -7.18
N ARG A 279 27.31 7.18 -7.05
CA ARG A 279 25.95 6.92 -6.54
C ARG A 279 25.94 6.64 -5.04
N VAL A 280 24.90 7.12 -4.37
CA VAL A 280 24.67 6.93 -2.94
C VAL A 280 23.22 6.51 -2.74
N LEU A 281 23.02 5.31 -2.20
CA LEU A 281 21.69 4.80 -1.90
C LEU A 281 21.39 4.99 -0.42
N VAL A 282 20.33 5.73 -0.10
CA VAL A 282 19.87 5.99 1.27
C VAL A 282 18.54 5.27 1.49
N VAL A 283 18.54 4.33 2.43
CA VAL A 283 17.37 3.51 2.73
C VAL A 283 16.81 3.96 4.07
N VAL A 284 15.53 4.33 4.10
CA VAL A 284 14.86 4.88 5.28
C VAL A 284 13.72 4.00 5.74
N VAL A 285 13.58 3.86 7.06
CA VAL A 285 12.58 2.99 7.70
C VAL A 285 11.80 3.82 8.72
N PRO A 286 10.47 3.87 8.65
CA PRO A 286 9.65 4.67 9.56
C PRO A 286 9.52 4.03 10.96
N HIS A 287 9.22 4.87 11.96
CA HIS A 287 8.85 4.46 13.31
C HIS A 287 7.58 3.62 13.34
N ALA A 288 7.46 2.78 14.38
CA ALA A 288 6.20 2.13 14.71
C ALA A 288 5.21 3.17 15.23
N THR A 289 4.15 3.47 14.49
CA THR A 289 3.04 4.30 14.98
C THR A 289 2.16 3.54 15.98
N THR A 290 2.14 2.21 15.91
CA THR A 290 1.38 1.36 16.86
C THR A 290 2.11 0.05 17.17
N ALA A 291 2.07 -0.37 18.43
CA ALA A 291 2.67 -1.61 18.94
C ALA A 291 1.66 -2.78 18.93
N GLY A 292 0.89 -2.92 17.85
CA GLY A 292 -0.04 -4.04 17.67
C GLY A 292 0.69 -5.32 17.24
N PRO A 293 0.21 -6.53 17.64
CA PRO A 293 0.78 -7.80 17.18
C PRO A 293 0.67 -7.97 15.66
N GLU A 294 -0.41 -7.47 15.05
CA GLU A 294 -0.67 -7.51 13.60
C GLU A 294 0.37 -6.72 12.77
N GLN A 295 0.88 -5.61 13.29
CA GLN A 295 1.87 -4.77 12.60
C GLN A 295 3.30 -5.34 12.63
N ARG A 296 3.54 -6.47 13.32
CA ARG A 296 4.84 -7.15 13.29
C ARG A 296 5.10 -7.84 11.94
N PHE A 297 4.05 -8.13 11.19
CA PHE A 297 4.10 -8.82 9.90
C PHE A 297 4.03 -7.86 8.71
N GLU A 298 3.85 -6.56 8.96
CA GLU A 298 3.61 -5.60 7.88
C GLU A 298 4.88 -4.83 7.54
N PRO A 299 5.23 -4.77 6.24
CA PRO A 299 6.33 -3.94 5.78
C PRO A 299 6.00 -2.47 6.00
N ARG A 300 7.00 -1.68 6.38
CA ARG A 300 6.82 -0.29 6.75
C ARG A 300 7.56 0.61 5.80
N MET A 301 6.82 1.52 5.17
CA MET A 301 7.32 2.31 4.07
C MET A 301 6.82 3.74 4.22
N PHE A 302 7.66 4.70 3.86
CA PHE A 302 7.26 6.08 3.67
C PHE A 302 6.53 6.25 2.34
N ASP A 303 5.62 7.21 2.28
CA ASP A 303 5.05 7.64 1.01
C ASP A 303 6.13 8.26 0.10
N VAL A 304 5.85 8.25 -1.21
CA VAL A 304 6.77 8.73 -2.27
C VAL A 304 7.20 10.18 -2.03
N LEU A 305 6.30 11.03 -1.52
CA LEU A 305 6.59 12.45 -1.30
C LEU A 305 7.51 12.65 -0.10
N THR A 306 7.36 11.85 0.95
CA THR A 306 8.28 11.85 2.09
C THR A 306 9.68 11.39 1.65
N LEU A 307 9.78 10.38 0.78
CA LEU A 307 11.07 9.98 0.19
C LEU A 307 11.69 11.12 -0.64
N ASP A 308 10.90 11.82 -1.46
CA ASP A 308 11.37 12.96 -2.26
C ASP A 308 11.81 14.14 -1.37
N ARG A 309 11.06 14.44 -0.30
CA ARG A 309 11.45 15.46 0.68
C ARG A 309 12.80 15.15 1.33
N ILE A 310 13.05 13.87 1.66
CA ILE A 310 14.34 13.42 2.19
C ILE A 310 15.43 13.58 1.13
N HIS A 311 15.17 13.17 -0.11
CA HIS A 311 16.08 13.34 -1.24
C HIS A 311 16.48 14.80 -1.43
N GLN A 312 15.52 15.71 -1.57
CA GLN A 312 15.77 17.15 -1.74
C GLN A 312 16.50 17.76 -0.53
N ALA A 313 16.22 17.30 0.69
CA ALA A 313 16.91 17.76 1.89
C ALA A 313 18.40 17.36 1.89
N LEU A 314 18.72 16.17 1.38
CA LEU A 314 20.09 15.67 1.25
C LEU A 314 20.82 16.29 0.06
N ALA A 315 20.16 16.40 -1.10
CA ALA A 315 20.72 16.98 -2.32
C ALA A 315 21.23 18.42 -2.11
N ARG A 316 20.58 19.20 -1.26
CA ARG A 316 21.02 20.56 -0.88
C ARG A 316 22.31 20.61 -0.06
N LEU A 317 22.71 19.51 0.58
CA LEU A 317 23.89 19.45 1.47
C LEU A 317 25.03 18.58 0.92
N ALA A 318 24.72 17.78 -0.10
CA ALA A 318 25.67 16.89 -0.73
C ALA A 318 26.43 17.60 -1.85
N PRO A 319 27.60 17.07 -2.26
CA PRO A 319 28.28 17.54 -3.46
C PRO A 319 27.38 17.39 -4.71
N PRO A 320 27.42 18.33 -5.67
CA PRO A 320 26.64 18.23 -6.91
C PRO A 320 26.93 16.99 -7.76
N THR A 321 28.08 16.35 -7.54
CA THR A 321 28.50 15.12 -8.23
C THR A 321 27.93 13.85 -7.61
N ALA A 322 27.33 13.93 -6.41
CA ALA A 322 26.74 12.79 -5.74
C ALA A 322 25.31 12.56 -6.26
N ALA A 323 25.10 11.44 -6.96
CA ALA A 323 23.79 10.99 -7.38
C ALA A 323 23.12 10.22 -6.22
N ILE A 324 22.23 10.90 -5.51
CA ILE A 324 21.55 10.36 -4.33
C ILE A 324 20.23 9.72 -4.73
N GLU A 325 20.02 8.49 -4.30
CA GLU A 325 18.75 7.79 -4.38
C GLU A 325 18.21 7.55 -2.97
N VAL A 326 16.94 7.89 -2.72
CA VAL A 326 16.28 7.64 -1.42
C VAL A 326 15.15 6.65 -1.62
N ARG A 327 15.10 5.60 -0.79
CA ARG A 327 14.17 4.50 -0.98
C ARG A 327 13.70 3.89 0.34
N ASN A 328 12.58 3.17 0.30
CA ASN A 328 12.17 2.26 1.37
C ASN A 328 12.93 0.93 1.29
N PRO A 329 13.06 0.20 2.41
CA PRO A 329 13.70 -1.12 2.43
C PRO A 329 12.93 -2.13 1.58
N THR A 330 13.66 -3.12 1.07
CA THR A 330 13.06 -4.34 0.55
C THR A 330 12.74 -5.27 1.73
N TYR A 331 11.67 -6.05 1.65
CA TYR A 331 11.32 -7.00 2.70
C TYR A 331 11.41 -8.42 2.19
N ASP A 332 12.22 -9.22 2.90
CA ASP A 332 12.38 -10.65 2.65
C ASP A 332 11.47 -11.39 3.63
N LEU A 333 10.43 -12.03 3.10
CA LEU A 333 9.44 -12.74 3.92
C LEU A 333 10.00 -14.11 4.32
N ILE A 334 10.13 -14.35 5.63
CA ILE A 334 10.67 -15.58 6.18
C ILE A 334 9.56 -16.43 6.80
N GLN A 335 9.51 -17.70 6.42
CA GLN A 335 8.65 -18.70 7.02
C GLN A 335 9.49 -19.83 7.60
N LEU A 336 9.31 -20.09 8.90
CA LEU A 336 9.79 -21.29 9.58
C LEU A 336 8.83 -22.43 9.34
N ARG A 337 9.39 -23.60 9.04
CA ARG A 337 8.69 -24.85 8.83
C ARG A 337 9.31 -25.88 9.75
N CYS A 338 8.52 -26.44 10.65
CA CYS A 338 8.98 -27.54 11.48
C CYS A 338 7.81 -28.30 12.11
N HIS A 339 8.11 -29.54 12.47
CA HIS A 339 7.24 -30.36 13.30
C HIS A 339 7.67 -30.22 14.77
N VAL A 340 6.74 -29.87 15.65
CA VAL A 340 7.03 -29.59 17.06
C VAL A 340 6.28 -30.55 17.96
N ARG A 341 6.99 -31.14 18.92
CA ARG A 341 6.39 -31.88 20.03
C ARG A 341 6.44 -31.01 21.28
N PHE A 342 5.29 -30.75 21.87
CA PHE A 342 5.18 -29.99 23.11
C PHE A 342 5.31 -30.89 24.35
N VAL A 343 5.74 -30.30 25.47
CA VAL A 343 5.87 -31.00 26.76
C VAL A 343 4.50 -31.42 27.30
N ASP A 344 3.51 -30.52 27.20
CA ASP A 344 2.11 -30.79 27.54
C ASP A 344 1.26 -30.78 26.27
N ALA A 345 0.44 -31.81 26.08
CA ALA A 345 -0.41 -32.00 24.91
C ALA A 345 -1.86 -31.55 25.12
N ALA A 346 -2.21 -31.00 26.29
CA ALA A 346 -3.58 -30.63 26.64
C ALA A 346 -4.17 -29.55 25.71
N ASP A 347 -3.38 -28.52 25.34
CA ASP A 347 -3.83 -27.42 24.47
C ASP A 347 -2.83 -27.08 23.34
N GLN A 348 -2.71 -28.00 22.38
CA GLN A 348 -1.80 -27.82 21.23
C GLN A 348 -2.07 -26.54 20.43
N ALA A 349 -3.33 -26.14 20.26
CA ALA A 349 -3.68 -24.93 19.50
C ALA A 349 -3.16 -23.65 20.19
N MET A 350 -3.25 -23.58 21.52
CA MET A 350 -2.72 -22.45 22.29
C MET A 350 -1.19 -22.42 22.22
N LEU A 351 -0.54 -23.58 22.36
CA LEU A 351 0.92 -23.68 22.32
C LEU A 351 1.49 -23.34 20.93
N VAL A 352 0.80 -23.73 19.86
CA VAL A 352 1.16 -23.31 18.50
C VAL A 352 1.04 -21.79 18.36
N ARG A 353 -0.05 -21.17 18.83
CA ARG A 353 -0.19 -19.70 18.79
C ARG A 353 0.93 -19.00 19.56
N ARG A 354 1.23 -19.47 20.77
CA ARG A 354 2.32 -18.94 21.59
C ARG A 354 3.68 -19.08 20.90
N LEU A 355 3.94 -20.23 20.28
CA LEU A 355 5.17 -20.45 19.53
C LEU A 355 5.25 -19.55 18.29
N THR A 356 4.14 -19.35 17.58
CA THR A 356 4.06 -18.41 16.47
C THR A 356 4.38 -16.99 16.92
N ASP A 357 3.90 -16.54 18.08
CA ASP A 357 4.21 -15.22 18.62
C ASP A 357 5.69 -15.09 19.00
N ASP A 358 6.28 -16.11 19.62
CA ASP A 358 7.70 -16.14 20.00
C ASP A 358 8.61 -16.14 18.75
N VAL A 359 8.29 -16.95 17.75
CA VAL A 359 8.98 -16.98 16.44
C VAL A 359 8.85 -15.64 15.72
N THR A 360 7.66 -15.05 15.73
CA THR A 360 7.41 -13.75 15.12
C THR A 360 8.25 -12.67 15.78
N ALA A 361 8.35 -12.69 17.12
CA ALA A 361 9.21 -11.76 17.84
C ALA A 361 10.69 -11.98 17.51
N TYR A 362 11.14 -13.23 17.38
CA TYR A 362 12.53 -13.57 17.05
C TYR A 362 12.95 -13.13 15.64
N LEU A 363 12.06 -13.27 14.64
CA LEU A 363 12.33 -12.89 13.25
C LEU A 363 12.07 -11.41 12.94
N SER A 364 11.29 -10.72 13.79
CA SER A 364 10.84 -9.37 13.50
C SER A 364 11.94 -8.34 13.74
N PRO A 365 12.29 -7.50 12.74
CA PRO A 365 13.25 -6.42 12.91
C PRO A 365 12.68 -5.30 13.80
N TRP A 366 11.37 -5.34 14.09
CA TRP A 366 10.64 -4.34 14.87
C TRP A 366 10.60 -4.66 16.36
N ALA A 367 10.85 -5.92 16.73
CA ALA A 367 10.75 -6.34 18.11
C ALA A 367 12.02 -5.93 18.84
N ALA A 368 11.88 -5.16 19.91
CA ALA A 368 12.96 -4.94 20.86
C ALA A 368 13.14 -6.22 21.69
N THR A 369 13.72 -7.26 21.08
CA THR A 369 13.98 -8.53 21.76
C THR A 369 15.37 -8.55 22.37
N THR A 370 15.44 -8.86 23.66
CA THR A 370 16.71 -9.16 24.37
C THR A 370 17.27 -10.54 23.96
N THR A 371 16.49 -11.35 23.25
CA THR A 371 16.72 -12.80 23.07
C THR A 371 16.85 -13.26 21.61
N GLY A 372 16.78 -12.33 20.65
CA GLY A 372 16.88 -12.62 19.22
C GLY A 372 18.08 -11.90 18.56
N PRO A 373 18.48 -12.31 17.35
CA PRO A 373 19.55 -11.64 16.61
C PRO A 373 19.16 -10.19 16.28
N GLU A 374 20.13 -9.27 16.28
CA GLU A 374 19.93 -7.91 15.76
C GLU A 374 19.80 -7.97 14.23
N LEU A 375 18.60 -8.30 13.75
CA LEU A 375 18.29 -8.44 12.33
C LEU A 375 18.12 -7.07 11.67
N GLY A 376 19.26 -6.45 11.35
CA GLY A 376 19.35 -5.19 10.61
C GLY A 376 19.56 -5.35 9.10
N PHE A 377 20.03 -4.29 8.46
CA PHE A 377 20.50 -4.38 7.07
C PHE A 377 21.72 -5.29 6.98
N GLY A 378 21.79 -6.08 5.91
CA GLY A 378 22.86 -7.08 5.75
C GLY A 378 22.67 -8.34 6.60
N TRP A 379 21.45 -8.60 7.10
CA TRP A 379 21.14 -9.74 7.95
C TRP A 379 21.53 -11.09 7.32
N GLN A 380 21.81 -12.04 8.21
CA GLN A 380 22.01 -13.46 7.91
C GLN A 380 21.33 -14.24 9.04
N LEU A 381 20.67 -15.34 8.69
CA LEU A 381 19.98 -16.21 9.64
C LEU A 381 20.42 -17.64 9.44
N ASN A 382 21.02 -18.23 10.47
CA ASN A 382 21.40 -19.63 10.49
C ASN A 382 20.20 -20.50 10.89
N ALA A 383 19.97 -21.58 10.15
CA ALA A 383 18.91 -22.53 10.46
C ALA A 383 19.11 -23.18 11.83
N GLU A 384 20.34 -23.51 12.22
CA GLU A 384 20.62 -24.17 13.49
C GLU A 384 20.34 -23.26 14.69
N ASP A 385 20.69 -21.97 14.59
CA ASP A 385 20.40 -20.99 15.65
C ASP A 385 18.88 -20.79 15.82
N ALA A 386 18.15 -20.76 14.69
CA ALA A 386 16.70 -20.63 14.69
C ALA A 386 16.00 -21.90 15.20
N GLU A 387 16.53 -23.09 14.89
CA GLU A 387 16.06 -24.36 15.45
C GLU A 387 16.31 -24.42 16.96
N GLY A 388 17.52 -24.04 17.39
CA GLY A 388 17.91 -23.94 18.81
C GLY A 388 16.97 -23.01 19.58
N PHE A 389 16.64 -21.85 19.03
CA PHE A 389 15.69 -20.91 19.65
C PHE A 389 14.32 -21.56 19.92
N VAL A 390 13.80 -22.34 18.97
CA VAL A 390 12.53 -23.06 19.11
C VAL A 390 12.65 -24.19 20.14
N ALA A 391 13.75 -24.95 20.09
CA ALA A 391 14.01 -26.07 20.99
C ALA A 391 14.19 -25.64 22.45
N GLU A 392 14.73 -24.44 22.71
CA GLU A 392 14.95 -23.90 24.06
C GLU A 392 13.67 -23.36 24.73
N ARG A 393 12.53 -23.31 24.02
CA ARG A 393 11.28 -22.86 24.63
C ARG A 393 10.84 -23.86 25.71
N PRO A 394 10.48 -23.42 26.94
CA PRO A 394 10.20 -24.32 28.07
C PRO A 394 9.00 -25.24 27.85
N TYR A 395 8.13 -24.92 26.89
CA TYR A 395 6.96 -25.70 26.52
C TYR A 395 7.19 -26.63 25.32
N VAL A 396 8.37 -26.59 24.69
CA VAL A 396 8.77 -27.45 23.57
C VAL A 396 9.61 -28.61 24.10
N ALA A 397 9.26 -29.83 23.72
CA ALA A 397 10.02 -31.03 24.05
C ALA A 397 11.04 -31.37 22.96
N ASN A 398 10.62 -31.33 21.69
CA ASN A 398 11.48 -31.62 20.54
C ASN A 398 11.01 -30.90 19.28
N VAL A 399 11.96 -30.64 18.39
CA VAL A 399 11.75 -30.12 17.03
C VAL A 399 12.20 -31.18 16.02
N PHE A 400 11.48 -31.28 14.91
CA PHE A 400 11.74 -32.21 13.81
C PHE A 400 11.55 -31.48 12.47
N GLU A 401 12.22 -31.95 11.41
CA GLU A 401 12.09 -31.42 10.04
C GLU A 401 12.19 -29.89 9.94
N PHE A 402 13.20 -29.29 10.56
CA PHE A 402 13.36 -27.85 10.54
C PHE A 402 13.85 -27.34 9.18
N ALA A 403 13.11 -26.39 8.61
CA ALA A 403 13.47 -25.67 7.40
C ALA A 403 13.00 -24.22 7.46
N MET A 404 13.65 -23.36 6.67
CA MET A 404 13.31 -21.96 6.51
C MET A 404 13.10 -21.66 5.03
N LEU A 405 11.99 -21.02 4.73
CA LEU A 405 11.70 -20.47 3.41
C LEU A 405 11.87 -18.95 3.44
N MET A 406 12.48 -18.40 2.41
CA MET A 406 12.53 -16.96 2.17
C MET A 406 11.89 -16.63 0.83
N LEU A 407 10.86 -15.80 0.86
CA LEU A 407 10.25 -15.21 -0.32
C LEU A 407 10.69 -13.75 -0.44
N SER A 408 11.35 -13.41 -1.54
CA SER A 408 11.71 -12.04 -1.88
C SER A 408 11.04 -11.64 -3.19
N ALA A 409 10.73 -10.35 -3.33
CA ALA A 409 10.20 -9.79 -4.57
C ALA A 409 11.05 -8.59 -4.95
N ASP A 410 11.43 -8.47 -6.22
CA ASP A 410 12.06 -7.25 -6.72
C ASP A 410 11.02 -6.19 -7.12
N ASP A 411 11.49 -4.99 -7.45
CA ASP A 411 10.61 -3.87 -7.81
C ASP A 411 9.93 -4.05 -9.18
N ARG A 412 10.31 -5.08 -9.95
CA ARG A 412 9.68 -5.45 -11.23
C ARG A 412 8.63 -6.55 -11.06
N GLY A 413 8.27 -6.89 -9.82
CA GLY A 413 7.31 -7.95 -9.52
C GLY A 413 7.86 -9.36 -9.77
N ARG A 414 9.18 -9.54 -9.87
CA ARG A 414 9.79 -10.88 -9.96
C ARG A 414 10.01 -11.42 -8.55
N TYR A 415 9.41 -12.58 -8.30
CA TYR A 415 9.50 -13.29 -7.03
C TYR A 415 10.64 -14.32 -7.06
N ARG A 416 11.34 -14.47 -5.94
CA ARG A 416 12.35 -15.50 -5.72
C ARG A 416 12.08 -16.22 -4.41
N LEU A 417 12.19 -17.55 -4.44
CA LEU A 417 12.04 -18.41 -3.28
C LEU A 417 13.37 -19.10 -2.99
N ALA A 418 13.87 -18.95 -1.76
CA ALA A 418 14.98 -19.72 -1.24
C ALA A 418 14.48 -20.69 -0.16
N ASP A 419 15.01 -21.91 -0.14
CA ASP A 419 14.61 -22.99 0.77
C ASP A 419 15.87 -23.64 1.36
N THR A 420 16.01 -23.64 2.68
CA THR A 420 17.16 -24.27 3.36
C THR A 420 17.17 -25.79 3.21
N ALA A 421 16.01 -26.42 2.96
CA ALA A 421 15.91 -27.85 2.67
C ALA A 421 16.24 -28.20 1.20
N ARG A 422 16.46 -27.21 0.33
CA ARG A 422 16.99 -27.39 -1.04
C ARG A 422 18.33 -26.68 -1.22
N PRO A 423 19.47 -27.33 -0.98
CA PRO A 423 20.78 -26.68 -1.05
C PRO A 423 21.26 -26.31 -2.48
N ALA A 424 20.39 -26.21 -3.50
CA ALA A 424 20.81 -25.91 -4.87
C ALA A 424 19.88 -24.93 -5.61
N ARG A 425 20.24 -23.63 -5.56
CA ARG A 425 20.40 -22.67 -6.68
C ARG A 425 20.32 -21.24 -6.13
N HIS A 426 21.47 -20.57 -6.06
CA HIS A 426 21.64 -19.12 -5.82
C HIS A 426 21.03 -18.55 -4.52
N GLN A 427 21.67 -18.84 -3.38
CA GLN A 427 21.83 -17.95 -2.18
C GLN A 427 22.37 -18.70 -0.95
N VAL A 428 22.49 -20.03 -1.02
CA VAL A 428 23.18 -20.87 -0.03
C VAL A 428 24.57 -21.17 -0.57
N GLU A 429 25.61 -20.42 -0.17
CA GLU A 429 26.98 -20.90 -0.37
C GLU A 429 27.29 -21.97 0.69
N PRO A 430 27.88 -23.11 0.31
CA PRO A 430 28.30 -24.14 1.24
C PRO A 430 29.62 -23.71 1.90
N SER A 431 29.56 -22.66 2.72
CA SER A 431 30.62 -22.40 3.71
C SER A 431 30.36 -23.32 4.90
N GLY A 432 30.82 -24.58 4.83
CA GLY A 432 30.87 -25.49 5.97
C GLY A 432 29.62 -26.33 6.29
N GLY A 433 28.71 -26.56 5.33
CA GLY A 433 27.55 -27.44 5.54
C GLY A 433 26.38 -26.83 6.35
N LEU A 434 26.51 -25.56 6.77
CA LEU A 434 25.46 -24.83 7.49
C LEU A 434 24.43 -24.22 6.53
N ALA A 435 23.15 -24.41 6.82
CA ALA A 435 22.06 -23.85 6.05
C ALA A 435 21.76 -22.39 6.50
N ILE A 436 22.31 -21.42 5.77
CA ILE A 436 22.20 -19.99 6.10
C ILE A 436 21.34 -19.27 5.07
N LEU A 437 20.29 -18.59 5.53
CA LEU A 437 19.56 -17.60 4.73
C LEU A 437 20.25 -16.24 4.82
N ARG A 438 20.31 -15.53 3.70
CA ARG A 438 20.91 -14.19 3.61
C ARG A 438 19.97 -13.24 2.90
N HIS A 439 20.10 -11.97 3.24
CA HIS A 439 19.42 -10.86 2.58
C HIS A 439 19.43 -10.97 1.04
N SER A 440 18.31 -10.69 0.40
CA SER A 440 18.18 -10.73 -1.07
C SER A 440 18.95 -9.59 -1.75
N VAL A 441 18.93 -8.42 -1.10
CA VAL A 441 19.69 -7.21 -1.46
C VAL A 441 20.24 -6.55 -0.19
N PRO A 442 21.36 -5.81 -0.25
CA PRO A 442 22.00 -5.25 0.95
C PRO A 442 21.10 -4.35 1.83
N TRP A 443 20.06 -3.77 1.24
CA TRP A 443 19.07 -2.93 1.89
C TRP A 443 17.73 -3.63 2.18
N SER A 444 17.71 -4.96 2.17
CA SER A 444 16.55 -5.72 2.59
C SER A 444 16.54 -5.94 4.12
N LEU A 445 15.33 -6.07 4.66
CA LEU A 445 15.08 -6.43 6.05
C LEU A 445 14.27 -7.73 6.07
N PRO A 446 14.53 -8.64 7.03
CA PRO A 446 13.73 -9.84 7.17
C PRO A 446 12.38 -9.47 7.76
N LEU A 447 11.33 -10.19 7.40
CA LEU A 447 10.00 -10.01 7.96
C LEU A 447 9.32 -11.37 8.11
N PRO A 448 8.74 -11.71 9.28
CA PRO A 448 8.05 -12.98 9.43
C PRO A 448 6.79 -13.03 8.56
N LEU A 449 6.56 -14.18 7.92
CA LEU A 449 5.30 -14.47 7.24
C LEU A 449 4.18 -14.64 8.29
N ARG A 450 2.99 -14.11 8.02
CA ARG A 450 1.82 -14.17 8.94
C ARG A 450 1.51 -15.60 9.39
N ARG A 451 1.68 -16.56 8.48
CA ARG A 451 1.44 -17.98 8.74
C ARG A 451 2.76 -18.73 8.74
N GLN A 452 3.20 -19.14 9.92
CA GLN A 452 4.34 -20.03 10.11
C GLN A 452 3.87 -21.49 9.96
N ALA A 453 4.68 -22.37 9.36
CA ALA A 453 4.31 -23.77 9.17
C ALA A 453 4.79 -24.63 10.35
N LEU A 454 4.23 -24.33 11.53
CA LEU A 454 4.55 -25.00 12.79
C LEU A 454 3.50 -26.10 13.04
N LEU A 455 3.86 -27.36 12.79
CA LEU A 455 2.93 -28.47 12.81
C LEU A 455 3.11 -29.30 14.10
N PRO A 456 2.11 -29.36 15.01
CA PRO A 456 2.21 -30.18 16.20
C PRO A 456 2.24 -31.67 15.81
N THR A 457 3.18 -32.43 16.38
CA THR A 457 3.29 -33.89 16.17
C THR A 457 3.31 -34.66 17.49
N ARG A 458 2.72 -35.86 17.47
CA ARG A 458 2.77 -36.83 18.58
C ARG A 458 3.71 -37.99 18.30
N ARG A 459 4.18 -38.16 17.06
CA ARG A 459 4.99 -39.32 16.66
C ARG A 459 6.47 -39.07 16.98
N PRO A 460 7.17 -39.99 17.67
CA PRO A 460 8.61 -39.97 17.75
C PRO A 460 9.19 -40.52 16.44
N GLY A 461 9.88 -39.68 15.67
CA GLY A 461 10.62 -40.11 14.49
C GLY A 461 11.61 -39.05 14.06
N ARG A 462 12.86 -39.45 13.81
CA ARG A 462 13.83 -38.62 13.08
C ARG A 462 13.37 -38.61 11.63
N LEU A 463 12.73 -37.53 11.20
CA LEU A 463 12.45 -37.27 9.81
C LEU A 463 13.35 -36.10 9.39
N GLU A 464 14.03 -36.26 8.26
CA GLU A 464 14.85 -35.20 7.67
C GLU A 464 13.95 -34.14 7.03
N ALA A 465 14.39 -32.87 7.06
CA ALA A 465 13.62 -31.76 6.51
C ALA A 465 13.35 -31.97 5.01
N ALA A 466 12.06 -32.01 4.64
CA ALA A 466 11.64 -32.13 3.25
C ALA A 466 11.48 -30.74 2.60
N ALA A 467 11.99 -30.63 1.39
CA ALA A 467 11.83 -29.42 0.58
C ALA A 467 10.36 -29.12 0.26
N ALA A 468 10.00 -27.84 0.23
CA ALA A 468 8.60 -27.43 0.01
C ALA A 468 8.04 -27.91 -1.34
N GLY A 469 6.99 -28.73 -1.30
CA GLY A 469 6.21 -29.11 -2.49
C GLY A 469 5.18 -28.04 -2.87
N VAL A 470 4.74 -27.99 -4.14
CA VAL A 470 3.71 -27.02 -4.60
C VAL A 470 2.41 -27.13 -3.80
N GLY A 471 2.04 -28.35 -3.36
CA GLY A 471 0.85 -28.58 -2.54
C GLY A 471 0.96 -28.10 -1.08
N GLU A 472 2.15 -27.72 -0.62
CA GLU A 472 2.41 -27.21 0.72
C GLU A 472 2.53 -25.68 0.76
N LEU A 473 2.51 -25.03 -0.41
CA LEU A 473 2.58 -23.59 -0.56
C LEU A 473 1.17 -22.99 -0.62
N GLU A 474 1.00 -21.82 0.00
CA GLU A 474 -0.27 -21.10 0.06
C GLU A 474 -0.38 -20.13 -1.12
N ILE A 475 -1.46 -20.23 -1.91
CA ILE A 475 -1.73 -19.33 -3.04
C ILE A 475 -1.86 -17.89 -2.53
N GLY A 476 -1.09 -16.98 -3.13
CA GLY A 476 -1.03 -15.57 -2.74
C GLY A 476 -0.16 -15.28 -1.52
N GLY A 477 0.41 -16.32 -0.90
CA GLY A 477 1.42 -16.22 0.16
C GLY A 477 2.76 -16.75 -0.33
N THR A 478 3.02 -18.04 -0.10
CA THR A 478 4.28 -18.70 -0.48
C THR A 478 4.27 -19.29 -1.90
N LEU A 479 3.10 -19.34 -2.56
CA LEU A 479 2.94 -19.61 -3.99
C LEU A 479 2.36 -18.37 -4.67
N VAL A 480 3.15 -17.71 -5.49
CA VAL A 480 2.70 -16.60 -6.32
C VAL A 480 2.55 -17.09 -7.76
N VAL A 481 1.33 -17.04 -8.28
CA VAL A 481 1.04 -17.32 -9.70
C VAL A 481 0.95 -15.97 -10.41
N GLY A 482 2.00 -15.64 -11.17
CA GLY A 482 2.02 -14.44 -12.00
C GLY A 482 1.68 -14.78 -13.45
N ASP A 483 1.10 -13.82 -14.17
CA ASP A 483 1.01 -13.87 -15.63
C ASP A 483 2.44 -13.76 -16.18
N GLY A 484 3.00 -14.90 -16.61
CA GLY A 484 4.30 -14.94 -17.25
C GLY A 484 4.25 -14.23 -18.59
N LEU A 485 4.51 -12.93 -18.61
CA LEU A 485 5.05 -12.30 -19.81
C LEU A 485 6.58 -12.56 -19.80
N PRO A 486 7.12 -13.17 -20.88
CA PRO A 486 8.50 -13.62 -20.95
C PRO A 486 9.55 -12.52 -20.80
#